data_AF-A0A961VFV3-F1
#
_entry.id   AF-A0A961VFV3-F1
#
_cell.length_a   1.000
_cell.length_b   1.000
_cell.length_c   1.000
_cell.angle_alpha   90.00
_cell.angle_beta   90.00
_cell.angle_gamma   90.00
#
_symmetry.space_group_name_H-M   'P 1'
#
loop_
_entity.id
_entity.type
_entity.pdbx_description
1 polymer ?
#
loop_
_entity_poly.entity_id
_entity_poly.type
_entity_poly.pdbx_seq_one_letter_code
_entity_poly.pdbx_strand_id
1 'polypeptide(L)'
;MSQSDAKGADIRPGRLRAEDYVRNFSDLHPPLNRHEAFVEAERCYFCDDAPCTTACPTSIDIPLFIRQIATDRAEGAARTIFDQNILGGMCARVCP
;
A
#
# COMPACT_ATOMS: atom_id res chain seq x y z
N MET A 1 13.00 0.15 41.55
CA MET A 1 11.83 -0.69 41.96
C MET A 1 10.75 -0.44 40.91
N SER A 2 10.50 -1.32 39.95
CA SER A 2 10.32 -2.76 40.08
C SER A 2 10.92 -3.55 38.91
N GLN A 3 11.49 -4.71 39.20
CA GLN A 3 11.88 -5.77 38.26
C GLN A 3 10.87 -6.93 38.33
N SER A 4 10.89 -7.79 37.30
CA SER A 4 10.29 -9.13 37.13
C SER A 4 8.87 -9.17 36.54
N ASP A 5 8.57 -9.97 35.50
CA ASP A 5 8.80 -11.43 35.40
C ASP A 5 9.61 -11.97 34.20
N ALA A 6 10.23 -13.14 34.39
CA ALA A 6 11.28 -13.76 33.56
C ALA A 6 10.84 -15.06 32.84
N LYS A 7 11.44 -15.39 31.67
CA LYS A 7 11.73 -16.78 31.22
C LYS A 7 12.72 -16.90 30.03
N GLY A 8 14.03 -17.11 30.28
CA GLY A 8 15.04 -17.67 29.34
C GLY A 8 15.50 -16.83 28.11
N ALA A 9 16.78 -16.95 27.69
CA ALA A 9 17.56 -15.96 26.91
C ALA A 9 17.31 -15.82 25.38
N ASP A 10 17.61 -14.65 24.76
CA ASP A 10 18.06 -14.55 23.33
C ASP A 10 18.80 -13.24 22.88
N ILE A 11 20.12 -13.16 23.13
CA ILE A 11 21.18 -12.69 22.18
C ILE A 11 21.59 -11.17 22.08
N ARG A 12 22.80 -10.93 22.66
CA ARG A 12 24.11 -10.38 22.17
C ARG A 12 24.36 -8.87 21.88
N PRO A 13 25.66 -8.43 21.94
CA PRO A 13 26.08 -7.05 21.67
C PRO A 13 25.78 -6.65 20.23
N GLY A 14 25.29 -5.42 20.05
CA GLY A 14 24.88 -4.88 18.75
C GLY A 14 23.40 -5.07 18.40
N ARG A 15 22.59 -5.63 19.31
CA ARG A 15 21.13 -5.63 19.16
C ARG A 15 20.60 -4.19 19.16
N LEU A 16 19.80 -3.85 18.15
CA LEU A 16 19.18 -2.54 17.99
C LEU A 16 18.10 -2.31 19.07
N ARG A 17 17.82 -1.04 19.38
CA ARG A 17 16.70 -0.69 20.25
C ARG A 17 15.39 -0.96 19.50
N ALA A 18 14.30 -1.18 20.24
CA ALA A 18 12.98 -1.40 19.63
C ALA A 18 12.59 -0.28 18.63
N GLU A 19 12.91 0.97 18.95
CA GLU A 19 12.71 2.15 18.08
C GLU A 19 13.48 2.05 16.76
N ASP A 20 14.70 1.53 16.81
CA ASP A 20 15.55 1.40 15.64
C ASP A 20 14.99 0.31 14.70
N TYR A 21 14.34 -0.73 15.23
CA TYR A 21 13.60 -1.70 14.40
C TYR A 21 12.38 -1.07 13.74
N VAL A 22 11.57 -0.31 14.48
CA VAL A 22 10.40 0.37 13.91
C VAL A 22 10.80 1.30 12.76
N ARG A 23 11.90 2.04 12.93
CA ARG A 23 12.42 2.94 11.90
C ARG A 23 13.05 2.20 10.72
N ASN A 24 13.83 1.15 10.97
CA ASN A 24 14.57 0.46 9.92
C ASN A 24 13.70 -0.51 9.10
N PHE A 25 12.57 -0.95 9.67
CA PHE A 25 11.60 -1.85 9.02
C PHE A 25 10.27 -1.16 8.67
N SER A 26 10.23 0.18 8.68
CA SER A 26 9.10 0.91 8.13
C SER A 26 9.07 0.78 6.60
N ASP A 27 7.91 1.04 6.00
CA ASP A 27 7.80 1.11 4.55
C ASP A 27 8.77 2.15 3.97
N LEU A 28 9.54 1.76 2.95
CA LEU A 28 10.43 2.66 2.21
C LEU A 28 9.62 3.77 1.50
N HIS A 29 8.46 3.38 0.99
CA HIS A 29 7.48 4.27 0.36
C HIS A 29 6.18 4.19 1.16
N PRO A 30 5.97 5.10 2.13
CA PRO A 30 4.72 5.18 2.86
C PRO A 30 3.53 5.38 1.91
N PRO A 31 2.33 4.91 2.28
CA PRO A 31 1.13 5.14 1.48
C PRO A 31 0.83 6.64 1.38
N LEU A 32 0.28 7.05 0.24
CA LEU A 32 -0.22 8.41 0.05
C LEU A 32 -1.27 8.71 1.11
N ASN A 33 -1.20 9.91 1.68
CA ASN A 33 -2.31 10.42 2.47
C ASN A 33 -3.51 10.74 1.54
N ARG A 34 -4.66 11.00 2.15
CA ARG A 34 -5.91 11.24 1.42
C ARG A 34 -5.78 12.36 0.38
N HIS A 35 -5.17 13.50 0.73
CA HIS A 35 -5.03 14.63 -0.18
C HIS A 35 -4.07 14.31 -1.34
N GLU A 36 -2.93 13.69 -1.04
CA GLU A 36 -1.97 13.24 -2.06
C GLU A 36 -2.62 12.26 -3.04
N ALA A 37 -3.41 11.31 -2.53
CA ALA A 37 -4.13 10.36 -3.37
C ALA A 37 -5.15 11.04 -4.31
N PHE A 38 -5.85 12.09 -3.86
CA PHE A 38 -6.73 12.88 -4.72
C PHE A 38 -5.96 13.59 -5.83
N VAL A 39 -4.90 14.30 -5.46
CA VAL A 39 -4.07 15.06 -6.41
C VAL A 39 -3.48 14.14 -7.47
N GLU A 40 -2.97 12.96 -7.08
CA GLU A 40 -2.44 11.99 -8.04
C GLU A 40 -3.54 11.34 -8.91
N ALA A 41 -4.74 11.11 -8.36
CA ALA A 41 -5.86 10.57 -9.13
C ALA A 41 -6.37 11.53 -10.22
N GLU A 42 -6.32 12.84 -9.98
CA GLU A 42 -6.71 13.88 -10.95
C GLU A 42 -5.77 13.96 -12.16
N ARG A 43 -4.57 13.40 -12.08
CA ARG A 43 -3.61 13.36 -13.19
C ARG A 43 -3.91 12.28 -14.23
N CYS A 44 -4.85 11.38 -13.94
CA CYS A 44 -5.26 10.35 -14.89
C CYS A 44 -6.01 10.97 -16.07
N TYR A 45 -5.61 10.62 -17.30
CA TYR A 45 -6.28 11.11 -18.52
C TYR A 45 -7.57 10.36 -18.88
N PHE A 46 -7.89 9.26 -18.16
CA PHE A 46 -9.05 8.40 -18.44
C PHE A 46 -9.13 7.99 -19.93
N CYS A 47 -8.03 7.44 -20.45
CA CYS A 47 -7.93 6.97 -21.82
C CYS A 47 -9.01 5.92 -22.15
N ASP A 48 -9.58 5.99 -23.35
CA ASP A 48 -10.54 5.00 -23.86
C ASP A 48 -9.86 3.63 -24.04
N ASP A 49 -8.80 3.58 -24.85
CA ASP A 49 -7.88 2.45 -24.96
C ASP A 49 -6.80 2.53 -23.86
N ALA A 50 -7.15 2.23 -22.62
CA ALA A 50 -6.26 2.37 -21.47
C ALA A 50 -5.09 1.35 -21.51
N PRO A 51 -3.85 1.77 -21.88
CA PRO A 51 -2.72 0.84 -22.00
C PRO A 51 -2.31 0.28 -20.62
N CYS A 52 -2.60 1.01 -19.54
CA CYS A 52 -2.34 0.56 -18.18
C CYS A 52 -3.15 -0.69 -17.83
N THR A 53 -4.41 -0.77 -18.25
CA THR A 53 -5.26 -1.96 -18.04
C THR A 53 -4.70 -3.15 -18.80
N THR A 54 -4.26 -2.96 -20.06
CA THR A 54 -3.63 -4.02 -20.87
C THR A 54 -2.30 -4.50 -20.28
N ALA A 55 -1.51 -3.59 -19.69
CA ALA A 55 -0.22 -3.93 -19.10
C ALA A 55 -0.36 -4.69 -17.76
N CYS A 56 -1.46 -4.49 -17.04
CA CYS A 56 -1.71 -5.18 -15.77
C CYS A 56 -2.06 -6.67 -16.03
N PRO A 57 -1.30 -7.65 -15.48
CA PRO A 57 -1.57 -9.06 -15.70
C PRO A 57 -2.94 -9.55 -15.22
N THR A 58 -3.54 -8.89 -14.23
CA THR A 58 -4.89 -9.18 -13.73
C THR A 58 -5.97 -8.33 -14.41
N SER A 59 -5.59 -7.49 -15.38
CA SER A 59 -6.49 -6.64 -16.17
C SER A 59 -7.41 -5.78 -15.30
N ILE A 60 -6.89 -5.25 -14.19
CA ILE A 60 -7.71 -4.43 -13.29
C ILE A 60 -8.17 -3.15 -14.02
N ASP A 61 -9.39 -2.69 -13.73
CA ASP A 61 -9.91 -1.45 -14.32
C ASP A 61 -9.29 -0.22 -13.63
N ILE A 62 -8.06 0.11 -14.06
CA ILE A 62 -7.25 1.20 -13.51
C ILE A 62 -7.95 2.55 -13.64
N PRO A 63 -8.48 2.96 -14.82
CA PRO A 63 -9.20 4.21 -14.94
C PRO A 63 -10.41 4.30 -14.00
N LEU A 64 -11.16 3.20 -13.80
CA LEU A 64 -12.33 3.20 -12.93
C LEU A 64 -11.96 3.39 -11.46
N PHE A 65 -11.04 2.59 -10.90
CA PHE A 65 -10.71 2.74 -9.49
C PHE A 65 -10.02 4.08 -9.20
N ILE A 66 -9.24 4.62 -10.14
CA ILE A 66 -8.66 5.96 -10.00
C ILE A 66 -9.77 7.03 -10.00
N ARG A 67 -10.78 6.92 -10.86
CA ARG A 67 -11.94 7.83 -10.86
C ARG A 67 -12.72 7.76 -9.54
N GLN A 68 -12.87 6.57 -8.99
CA GLN A 68 -13.52 6.38 -7.69
C GLN A 68 -12.71 7.05 -6.58
N ILE A 69 -11.37 6.98 -6.59
CA ILE A 69 -10.52 7.76 -5.67
C ILE A 69 -10.74 9.25 -5.87
N ALA A 70 -10.68 9.77 -7.11
CA ALA A 70 -10.86 11.19 -7.42
C ALA A 70 -12.24 11.74 -7.01
N THR A 71 -13.25 10.88 -6.87
CA THR A 71 -14.63 11.25 -6.48
C THR A 71 -14.98 10.88 -5.04
N ASP A 72 -13.96 10.63 -4.21
CA ASP A 72 -14.09 10.30 -2.78
C ASP A 72 -14.86 9.00 -2.49
N ARG A 73 -14.72 8.02 -3.37
CA ARG A 73 -15.34 6.69 -3.28
C ARG A 73 -14.29 5.61 -3.05
N ALA A 74 -13.48 5.77 -2.02
CA ALA A 74 -12.37 4.86 -1.70
C ALA A 74 -12.82 3.39 -1.51
N GLU A 75 -14.00 3.15 -0.91
CA GLU A 75 -14.53 1.79 -0.77
C GLU A 75 -14.91 1.18 -2.13
N GLY A 76 -15.45 1.99 -3.05
CA GLY A 76 -15.73 1.57 -4.43
C GLY A 76 -14.44 1.18 -5.15
N ALA A 77 -13.39 2.00 -5.01
CA ALA A 77 -12.06 1.71 -5.54
C ALA A 77 -11.50 0.39 -5.01
N ALA A 78 -11.60 0.16 -3.70
CA ALA A 78 -11.15 -1.09 -3.10
C ALA A 78 -11.91 -2.30 -3.65
N ARG A 79 -13.24 -2.22 -3.80
CA ARG A 79 -14.06 -3.30 -4.40
C ARG A 79 -13.64 -3.60 -5.83
N THR A 80 -13.52 -2.56 -6.67
CA THR A 80 -13.05 -2.72 -8.07
C THR A 80 -11.68 -3.41 -8.13
N ILE A 81 -10.74 -3.02 -7.26
CA ILE A 81 -9.42 -3.69 -7.18
C ILE A 81 -9.58 -5.15 -6.75
N PHE A 82 -10.34 -5.44 -5.69
CA PHE A 82 -10.45 -6.78 -5.13
C PHE A 82 -11.24 -7.77 -5.99
N ASP A 83 -12.21 -7.30 -6.77
CA ASP A 83 -12.98 -8.13 -7.70
C ASP A 83 -12.08 -8.76 -8.78
N GLN A 84 -10.95 -8.11 -9.10
CA GLN A 84 -10.01 -8.55 -10.12
C GLN A 84 -8.67 -9.02 -9.54
N ASN A 85 -8.30 -8.54 -8.35
CA ASN A 85 -7.05 -8.86 -7.67
C ASN A 85 -7.23 -8.85 -6.14
N ILE A 86 -7.47 -10.05 -5.58
CA ILE A 86 -7.61 -10.25 -4.12
C ILE A 86 -6.37 -9.86 -3.30
N LEU A 87 -5.20 -9.75 -3.95
CA LEU A 87 -3.92 -9.35 -3.34
C LEU A 87 -3.52 -7.91 -3.73
N GLY A 88 -4.49 -7.04 -4.06
CA GLY A 88 -4.24 -5.67 -4.53
C GLY A 88 -3.25 -4.88 -3.67
N GLY A 89 -3.34 -5.01 -2.34
CA GLY A 89 -2.42 -4.34 -1.40
C GLY A 89 -0.98 -4.88 -1.40
N MET A 90 -0.74 -6.14 -1.81
CA MET A 90 0.62 -6.65 -2.02
C MET A 90 1.12 -6.25 -3.41
N CYS A 91 0.30 -6.43 -4.45
CA CYS A 91 0.63 -6.06 -5.82
C CYS A 91 1.05 -4.58 -5.93
N ALA A 92 0.36 -3.67 -5.25
CA ALA A 92 0.73 -2.25 -5.21
C ALA A 92 2.15 -1.96 -4.68
N ARG A 93 2.77 -2.91 -3.96
CA ARG A 93 4.12 -2.78 -3.39
C ARG A 93 5.19 -3.57 -4.14
N VAL A 94 4.81 -4.64 -4.83
CA VAL A 94 5.77 -5.62 -5.38
C VAL A 94 5.63 -5.87 -6.88
N CYS A 95 4.63 -5.29 -7.54
CA CYS A 95 4.57 -5.31 -9.00
C CYS A 95 5.82 -4.60 -9.58
N PRO A 96 6.50 -5.23 -10.56
CA PRO A 96 7.77 -4.73 -11.10
C PRO A 96 7.59 -3.47 -11.96
#